data_AF-A0A9E1IFY1-F1
#
_entry.id   AF-A0A9E1IFY1-F1
#
_cell.length_a   1.000
_cell.length_b   1.000
_cell.length_c   1.000
_cell.angle_alpha   90.00
_cell.angle_beta   90.00
_cell.angle_gamma   90.00
#
_symmetry.space_group_name_H-M   'P 1'
#
loop_
_entity.id
_entity.type
_entity.pdbx_description
1 polymer ?
#
loop_
_entity_poly.entity_id
_entity_poly.type
_entity_poly.pdbx_seq_one_letter_code
_entity_poly.pdbx_strand_id
1 'polypeptide(L)'
;MCRTIGVLFLMLTLSGCRCSGPTNQRPPNKQGKAAKAGKSSKTNKGKGNEKGTKTPADPDFAEPLIASPKEGIKLKAPWVPVIVRLHADYLNATPTLTIDDAPFVDPLAVIRRRGVFKGGGADYIGYLNLSGMAPGKHTLKAKFSAPGHDDIELTSNFEWDRPTHKVELVMKDGDGNPVTGRVRLFDAEDKKHPIGKRGALVDPSQRDQTLNSVLVNDGKAVVYLEPTNYTFVGFRSVLDNISVQRLALSSDATMTFQIDRVVDIGDRVTADLHVHTAMNPDSYLPDQVRLDSLAAAGLDVAVLTDINMLNTQLISAPSAGTLLLPG
;
A
#
# COMPACT_ATOMS: atom_id res chain seq x y z
N MET A 1 4.37 50.05 -7.83
CA MET A 1 5.47 49.33 -7.14
C MET A 1 5.28 47.84 -7.37
N CYS A 2 5.99 47.25 -8.33
CA CYS A 2 5.99 45.80 -8.56
C CYS A 2 6.72 45.11 -7.41
N ARG A 3 6.04 44.22 -6.69
CA ARG A 3 6.68 43.31 -5.74
C ARG A 3 6.88 41.96 -6.42
N THR A 4 8.15 41.60 -6.56
CA THR A 4 8.63 40.30 -7.01
C THR A 4 8.20 39.25 -5.98
N ILE A 5 7.39 38.28 -6.40
CA ILE A 5 7.01 37.11 -5.59
C ILE A 5 8.14 36.09 -5.70
N GLY A 6 8.97 36.00 -4.66
CA GLY A 6 9.95 34.92 -4.52
C GLY A 6 9.27 33.70 -3.90
N VAL A 7 9.10 32.64 -4.69
CA VAL A 7 8.68 31.32 -4.20
C VAL A 7 9.88 30.68 -3.51
N LEU A 8 9.87 30.63 -2.18
CA LEU A 8 10.88 29.93 -1.39
C LEU A 8 10.41 28.48 -1.17
N PHE A 9 11.03 27.54 -1.89
CA PHE A 9 10.89 26.11 -1.61
C PHE A 9 11.70 25.76 -0.37
N LEU A 10 11.02 25.45 0.74
CA LEU A 10 11.66 24.85 1.90
C LEU A 10 11.65 23.32 1.74
N MET A 11 12.66 22.77 1.07
CA MET A 11 12.95 21.33 1.15
C MET A 11 13.60 21.03 2.50
N LEU A 12 12.82 20.53 3.45
CA LEU A 12 13.35 19.92 4.66
C LEU A 12 13.78 18.48 4.36
N THR A 13 15.05 18.31 4.00
CA THR A 13 15.72 17.00 4.06
C THR A 13 15.93 16.64 5.53
N LEU A 14 15.26 15.59 6.00
CA LEU A 14 15.55 14.97 7.30
C LEU A 14 16.94 14.28 7.25
N SER A 15 18.00 15.04 7.53
CA SER A 15 19.33 14.52 7.82
C SER A 15 19.59 14.50 9.33
N GLY A 16 19.76 13.29 9.86
CA GLY A 16 20.77 12.92 10.86
C GLY A 16 20.76 13.62 12.22
N CYS A 17 20.16 12.97 13.22
CA CYS A 17 20.65 13.08 14.59
C CYS A 17 21.81 12.07 14.78
N ARG A 18 23.05 12.59 14.77
CA ARG A 18 24.25 11.90 15.27
C ARG A 18 24.35 12.17 16.78
N CYS A 19 24.24 11.12 17.59
CA CYS A 19 24.75 11.15 18.96
C CYS A 19 26.15 10.52 18.98
N SER A 20 27.09 11.22 19.62
CA SER A 20 28.51 10.91 19.72
C SER A 20 28.87 10.10 20.98
N GLY A 21 29.58 8.97 20.77
CA GLY A 21 30.60 8.39 21.66
C GLY A 21 30.16 7.32 22.69
N PRO A 22 31.08 6.45 23.18
CA PRO A 22 32.52 6.39 22.94
C PRO A 22 33.02 5.09 22.26
N THR A 23 34.24 5.23 21.76
CA THR A 23 35.22 4.26 21.26
C THR A 23 35.11 2.81 21.74
N ASN A 24 35.10 1.86 20.80
CA ASN A 24 35.71 0.56 21.04
C ASN A 24 36.47 0.06 19.79
N GLN A 25 37.69 -0.39 20.06
CA GLN A 25 38.75 -0.65 19.09
C GLN A 25 38.43 -1.85 18.21
N ARG A 26 38.77 -1.75 16.92
CA ARG A 26 38.71 -2.84 15.95
C ARG A 26 40.07 -3.55 15.92
N PRO A 27 40.18 -4.87 16.20
CA PRO A 27 41.42 -5.60 15.94
C PRO A 27 41.58 -5.94 14.45
N PRO A 28 42.82 -6.18 13.99
CA PRO A 28 43.17 -6.20 12.58
C PRO A 28 42.87 -7.53 11.89
N ASN A 29 42.75 -7.38 10.57
CA ASN A 29 42.66 -8.37 9.52
C ASN A 29 43.78 -9.42 9.62
N LYS A 30 43.44 -10.72 9.66
CA LYS A 30 44.40 -11.80 9.42
C LYS A 30 44.30 -12.28 7.98
N GLN A 31 45.37 -12.01 7.24
CA GLN A 31 45.73 -12.67 5.99
C GLN A 31 46.00 -14.16 6.26
N GLY A 32 45.47 -15.04 5.40
CA GLY A 32 45.74 -16.48 5.39
C GLY A 32 45.82 -16.98 3.95
N LYS A 33 46.98 -17.57 3.62
CA LYS A 33 47.51 -17.91 2.29
C LYS A 33 46.78 -19.05 1.56
N ALA A 34 46.72 -18.87 0.24
CA ALA A 34 46.92 -19.80 -0.88
C ALA A 34 47.20 -21.30 -0.64
N ALA A 35 46.55 -22.14 -1.47
CA ALA A 35 47.17 -23.30 -2.10
C ALA A 35 46.59 -23.57 -3.52
N LYS A 36 47.54 -23.73 -4.46
CA LYS A 36 47.53 -24.33 -5.82
C LYS A 36 46.78 -25.68 -5.89
N ALA A 37 46.45 -26.32 -7.01
CA ALA A 37 46.41 -26.11 -8.46
C ALA A 37 45.78 -27.40 -9.03
N GLY A 38 45.19 -27.37 -10.24
CA GLY A 38 44.75 -28.59 -10.92
C GLY A 38 44.18 -28.34 -12.31
N LYS A 39 45.04 -28.45 -13.33
CA LYS A 39 44.69 -28.51 -14.76
C LYS A 39 43.82 -29.73 -15.06
N SER A 40 42.86 -29.61 -15.98
CA SER A 40 42.70 -30.59 -17.07
C SER A 40 41.80 -30.05 -18.17
N SER A 41 42.37 -29.95 -19.36
CA SER A 41 41.70 -29.71 -20.64
C SER A 41 40.87 -30.92 -21.06
N LYS A 42 39.70 -30.69 -21.67
CA LYS A 42 39.20 -31.54 -22.77
C LYS A 42 38.21 -30.76 -23.62
N THR A 43 38.66 -30.45 -24.82
CA THR A 43 37.85 -30.10 -26.00
C THR A 43 36.88 -31.22 -26.34
N ASN A 44 35.63 -30.88 -26.63
CA ASN A 44 34.76 -31.73 -27.42
C ASN A 44 34.01 -30.88 -28.46
N LYS A 45 34.40 -31.05 -29.73
CA LYS A 45 33.64 -30.65 -30.92
C LYS A 45 32.48 -31.62 -31.07
N GLY A 46 31.26 -31.12 -31.25
CA GLY A 46 30.13 -32.01 -31.50
C GLY A 46 28.82 -31.32 -31.79
N LYS A 47 28.59 -31.10 -33.09
CA LYS A 47 27.31 -31.19 -33.82
C LYS A 47 26.22 -30.15 -33.54
N GLY A 48 25.67 -29.68 -34.66
CA GLY A 48 24.70 -28.60 -34.76
C GLY A 48 23.40 -28.90 -34.02
N ASN A 49 22.90 -27.86 -33.37
CA ASN A 49 21.50 -27.70 -33.07
C ASN A 49 21.06 -26.47 -33.85
N GLU A 50 20.21 -26.68 -34.85
CA GLU A 50 19.33 -25.63 -35.33
C GLU A 50 18.57 -25.10 -34.12
N LYS A 51 18.99 -23.94 -33.63
CA LYS A 51 18.19 -23.14 -32.70
C LYS A 51 16.99 -22.67 -33.51
N GLY A 52 15.95 -23.50 -33.56
CA GLY A 52 14.60 -22.99 -33.65
C GLY A 52 14.49 -21.96 -32.55
N THR A 53 14.46 -20.68 -32.93
CA THR A 53 14.04 -19.59 -32.07
C THR A 53 12.61 -19.93 -31.69
N LYS A 54 12.45 -20.70 -30.61
CA LYS A 54 11.23 -20.65 -29.83
C LYS A 54 11.07 -19.17 -29.53
N THR A 55 10.09 -18.55 -30.18
CA THR A 55 9.45 -17.34 -29.67
C THR A 55 9.39 -17.55 -28.16
N PRO A 56 9.94 -16.64 -27.33
CA PRO A 56 9.81 -16.77 -25.88
C PRO A 56 8.35 -17.10 -25.63
N ALA A 57 8.08 -18.21 -24.95
CA ALA A 57 6.72 -18.56 -24.57
C ALA A 57 6.09 -17.28 -24.03
N ASP A 58 4.98 -16.89 -24.64
CA ASP A 58 4.20 -15.70 -24.31
C ASP A 58 4.13 -15.65 -22.78
N PRO A 59 4.72 -14.64 -22.11
CA PRO A 59 5.01 -14.71 -20.69
C PRO A 59 3.74 -15.09 -19.94
N ASP A 60 3.75 -16.31 -19.41
CA ASP A 60 2.62 -17.02 -18.81
C ASP A 60 1.50 -16.09 -18.36
N PHE A 61 0.42 -16.03 -19.15
CA PHE A 61 -0.82 -15.40 -18.73
C PHE A 61 -1.31 -16.18 -17.51
N ALA A 62 -1.01 -15.66 -16.32
CA ALA A 62 -1.46 -16.29 -15.08
C ALA A 62 -2.99 -16.41 -15.12
N GLU A 63 -3.50 -17.61 -14.85
CA GLU A 63 -4.92 -17.86 -14.74
C GLU A 63 -5.58 -16.83 -13.80
N PRO A 64 -6.81 -16.40 -14.10
CA PRO A 64 -7.55 -15.48 -13.25
C PRO A 64 -7.59 -15.98 -11.81
N LEU A 65 -7.27 -15.10 -10.85
CA LEU A 65 -7.23 -15.50 -9.43
C LEU A 65 -7.50 -14.32 -8.49
N ILE A 66 -8.05 -14.62 -7.32
CA ILE A 66 -8.15 -13.67 -6.20
C ILE A 66 -6.81 -13.67 -5.47
N ALA A 67 -6.04 -12.58 -5.62
CA ALA A 67 -4.74 -12.42 -5.00
C ALA A 67 -4.85 -11.93 -3.55
N SER A 68 -5.92 -11.19 -3.25
CA SER A 68 -6.24 -10.72 -1.90
C SER A 68 -7.76 -10.57 -1.73
N PRO A 69 -8.36 -11.04 -0.62
CA PRO A 69 -7.76 -11.95 0.36
C PRO A 69 -7.42 -13.30 -0.30
N LYS A 70 -6.22 -13.83 -0.03
CA LYS A 70 -5.78 -15.13 -0.57
C LYS A 70 -6.51 -16.28 0.11
N GLU A 71 -6.80 -17.35 -0.62
CA GLU A 71 -7.37 -18.59 -0.07
C GLU A 71 -6.67 -19.04 1.23
N GLY A 72 -7.47 -19.31 2.25
CA GLY A 72 -7.06 -19.78 3.57
C GLY A 72 -6.35 -18.74 4.44
N ILE A 73 -6.29 -17.47 4.04
CA ILE A 73 -5.61 -16.43 4.84
C ILE A 73 -6.37 -16.13 6.13
N LYS A 74 -5.64 -15.99 7.24
CA LYS A 74 -6.16 -15.42 8.49
C LYS A 74 -5.81 -13.93 8.56
N LEU A 75 -6.83 -13.09 8.71
CA LEU A 75 -6.72 -11.63 8.76
C LEU A 75 -6.98 -11.15 10.18
N LYS A 76 -6.12 -10.25 10.67
CA LYS A 76 -6.33 -9.54 11.95
C LYS A 76 -6.75 -8.07 11.76
N ALA A 77 -6.49 -7.50 10.58
CA ALA A 77 -6.88 -6.11 10.29
C ALA A 77 -8.39 -6.00 10.10
N PRO A 78 -8.99 -4.84 10.42
CA PRO A 78 -10.40 -4.56 10.17
C PRO A 78 -10.69 -4.24 8.69
N TRP A 79 -9.73 -4.43 7.79
CA TRP A 79 -9.86 -4.19 6.36
C TRP A 79 -8.92 -5.11 5.58
N VAL A 80 -9.19 -5.29 4.29
CA VAL A 80 -8.31 -6.01 3.36
C VAL A 80 -8.47 -5.46 1.94
N PRO A 81 -7.39 -5.31 1.15
CA PRO A 81 -7.56 -4.98 -0.27
C PRO A 81 -8.14 -6.19 -1.00
N VAL A 82 -9.11 -5.96 -1.88
CA VAL A 82 -9.63 -6.96 -2.80
C VAL A 82 -8.86 -6.83 -4.10
N ILE A 83 -7.97 -7.78 -4.38
CA ILE A 83 -7.14 -7.76 -5.58
C ILE A 83 -7.48 -9.01 -6.40
N VAL A 84 -8.00 -8.81 -7.61
CA VAL A 84 -8.25 -9.91 -8.55
C VAL A 84 -7.40 -9.71 -9.78
N ARG A 85 -6.63 -10.74 -10.14
CA ARG A 85 -5.83 -10.79 -11.35
C ARG A 85 -6.67 -11.40 -12.44
N LEU A 86 -6.73 -10.73 -13.59
CA LEU A 86 -7.57 -11.10 -14.72
C LEU A 86 -6.76 -11.14 -16.02
N HIS A 87 -7.32 -11.80 -17.03
CA HIS A 87 -6.83 -11.68 -18.40
C HIS A 87 -7.05 -10.25 -18.93
N ALA A 88 -6.27 -9.83 -19.93
CA ALA A 88 -6.34 -8.47 -20.48
C ALA A 88 -7.71 -8.14 -21.10
N ASP A 89 -8.42 -9.16 -21.56
CA ASP A 89 -9.75 -9.05 -22.16
C ASP A 89 -10.82 -8.55 -21.18
N TYR A 90 -10.56 -8.62 -19.87
CA TYR A 90 -11.47 -8.18 -18.81
C TYR A 90 -11.17 -6.77 -18.33
N LEU A 91 -10.37 -5.98 -19.04
CA LEU A 91 -10.07 -4.59 -18.68
C LEU A 91 -11.34 -3.72 -18.54
N ASN A 92 -12.38 -4.03 -19.31
CA ASN A 92 -13.68 -3.35 -19.29
C ASN A 92 -14.79 -4.24 -18.69
N ALA A 93 -14.42 -5.24 -17.88
CA ALA A 93 -15.40 -6.14 -17.30
C ALA A 93 -16.29 -5.41 -16.28
N THR A 94 -17.53 -5.89 -16.14
CA THR A 94 -18.41 -5.50 -15.05
C THR A 94 -18.22 -6.47 -13.88
N PRO A 95 -17.72 -6.02 -12.73
CA PRO A 95 -17.54 -6.88 -11.56
C PRO A 95 -18.84 -7.03 -10.77
N THR A 96 -19.14 -8.25 -10.32
CA THR A 96 -20.16 -8.55 -9.31
C THR A 96 -19.50 -9.32 -8.18
N LEU A 97 -19.49 -8.76 -6.97
CA LEU A 97 -18.84 -9.38 -5.81
C LEU A 97 -19.86 -9.68 -4.71
N THR A 98 -19.63 -10.78 -3.99
CA THR A 98 -20.37 -11.11 -2.77
C THR A 98 -19.44 -11.58 -1.66
N ILE A 99 -19.84 -11.32 -0.42
CA ILE A 99 -19.24 -11.85 0.80
C ILE A 99 -20.32 -12.65 1.51
N ASP A 100 -20.09 -13.95 1.72
CA ASP A 100 -21.08 -14.87 2.32
C ASP A 100 -22.45 -14.76 1.63
N ASP A 101 -22.43 -14.71 0.29
CA ASP A 101 -23.58 -14.54 -0.60
C ASP A 101 -24.33 -13.19 -0.49
N ALA A 102 -23.90 -12.29 0.40
CA ALA A 102 -24.40 -10.92 0.45
C ALA A 102 -23.65 -10.03 -0.56
N PRO A 103 -24.34 -9.16 -1.32
CA PRO A 103 -23.70 -8.23 -2.24
C PRO A 103 -22.66 -7.34 -1.55
N PHE A 104 -21.49 -7.22 -2.18
CA PHE A 104 -20.42 -6.32 -1.77
C PHE A 104 -20.09 -5.39 -2.93
N VAL A 105 -20.06 -4.08 -2.66
CA VAL A 105 -19.76 -3.04 -3.65
C VAL A 105 -18.76 -2.08 -3.02
N ASP A 106 -17.67 -1.85 -3.75
CA ASP A 106 -16.74 -0.75 -3.48
C ASP A 106 -16.89 0.29 -4.62
N PRO A 107 -17.46 1.47 -4.36
CA PRO A 107 -17.68 2.48 -5.38
C PRO A 107 -16.38 3.11 -5.92
N LEU A 108 -15.25 2.92 -5.23
CA LEU A 108 -13.94 3.41 -5.63
C LEU A 108 -13.04 2.29 -6.18
N ALA A 109 -13.58 1.09 -6.39
CA ALA A 109 -12.82 0.02 -7.01
C ALA A 109 -12.51 0.34 -8.48
N VAL A 110 -11.34 -0.11 -8.93
CA VAL A 110 -10.88 0.11 -10.29
C VAL A 110 -10.47 -1.20 -10.96
N ILE A 111 -10.65 -1.28 -12.28
CA ILE A 111 -9.99 -2.27 -13.13
C ILE A 111 -8.95 -1.54 -13.97
N ARG A 112 -7.70 -1.97 -13.87
CA ARG A 112 -6.58 -1.36 -14.60
C ARG A 112 -5.80 -2.40 -15.40
N ARG A 113 -5.03 -1.91 -16.37
CA ARG A 113 -4.06 -2.73 -17.10
C ARG A 113 -2.86 -3.02 -16.20
N ARG A 114 -2.48 -4.29 -16.09
CA ARG A 114 -1.25 -4.71 -15.41
C ARG A 114 -0.07 -4.61 -16.38
N GLY A 115 1.05 -4.06 -15.92
CA GLY A 115 2.25 -3.86 -16.73
C GLY A 115 2.79 -5.18 -17.31
N VAL A 116 3.32 -5.14 -18.54
CA VAL A 116 3.83 -6.33 -19.25
C VAL A 116 4.93 -7.04 -18.47
N PHE A 117 5.84 -6.28 -17.83
CA PHE A 117 6.89 -6.82 -16.96
C PHE A 117 6.37 -7.51 -15.69
N LYS A 118 5.07 -7.41 -15.40
CA LYS A 118 4.37 -8.08 -14.30
C LYS A 118 3.44 -9.20 -14.80
N GLY A 119 3.65 -9.70 -16.01
CA GLY A 119 2.84 -10.78 -16.61
C GLY A 119 1.61 -10.31 -17.38
N GLY A 120 1.53 -9.02 -17.76
CA GLY A 120 0.43 -8.47 -18.57
C GLY A 120 -0.95 -8.61 -17.89
N GLY A 121 -2.06 -8.49 -18.63
CA GLY A 121 -3.41 -8.69 -18.08
C GLY A 121 -4.05 -7.45 -17.44
N ALA A 122 -5.02 -7.69 -16.56
CA ALA A 122 -5.71 -6.66 -15.80
C ALA A 122 -5.73 -6.98 -14.30
N ASP A 123 -5.81 -5.96 -13.46
CA ASP A 123 -6.02 -6.08 -12.02
C ASP A 123 -7.30 -5.32 -11.65
N TYR A 124 -8.23 -5.99 -10.96
CA TYR A 124 -9.27 -5.34 -10.15
C TYR A 124 -8.68 -5.04 -8.78
N ILE A 125 -8.85 -3.81 -8.29
CA ILE A 125 -8.40 -3.37 -6.97
C ILE A 125 -9.56 -2.65 -6.28
N GLY A 126 -9.99 -3.20 -5.14
CA GLY A 126 -11.01 -2.61 -4.29
C GLY A 126 -10.70 -2.73 -2.79
N TYR A 127 -11.59 -2.24 -1.97
CA TYR A 127 -11.48 -2.12 -0.52
C TYR A 127 -12.60 -2.90 0.18
N LEU A 128 -12.24 -3.91 0.97
CA LEU A 128 -13.19 -4.60 1.82
C LEU A 128 -13.00 -4.17 3.27
N ASN A 129 -14.01 -3.51 3.84
CA ASN A 129 -14.08 -3.22 5.27
C ASN A 129 -14.65 -4.44 6.01
N LEU A 130 -13.84 -5.01 6.90
CA LEU A 130 -14.25 -6.14 7.73
C LEU A 130 -14.93 -5.68 9.02
N SER A 131 -14.74 -4.43 9.47
CA SER A 131 -15.09 -3.99 10.84
C SER A 131 -16.53 -4.29 11.29
N GLY A 132 -17.49 -4.38 10.37
CA GLY A 132 -18.90 -4.67 10.64
C GLY A 132 -19.29 -6.16 10.54
N MET A 133 -18.41 -7.05 10.11
CA MET A 133 -18.72 -8.47 9.93
C MET A 133 -18.69 -9.23 11.30
N ALA A 134 -19.11 -10.49 11.31
CA ALA A 134 -18.83 -11.38 12.44
C ALA A 134 -17.39 -11.92 12.31
N PRO A 135 -16.67 -12.20 13.41
CA PRO A 135 -15.40 -12.92 13.32
C PRO A 135 -15.67 -14.37 12.88
N GLY A 136 -14.74 -14.95 12.10
CA GLY A 136 -14.87 -16.33 11.62
C GLY A 136 -14.49 -16.51 10.16
N LYS A 137 -14.99 -17.59 9.55
CA LYS A 137 -14.75 -17.91 8.15
C LYS A 137 -15.71 -17.15 7.25
N HIS A 138 -15.17 -16.61 6.15
CA HIS A 138 -15.91 -15.87 5.15
C HIS A 138 -15.53 -16.35 3.75
N THR A 139 -16.46 -16.18 2.81
CA THR A 139 -16.26 -16.52 1.40
C THR A 139 -16.44 -15.27 0.55
N LEU A 140 -15.38 -14.86 -0.14
CA LEU A 140 -15.46 -13.87 -1.22
C LEU A 140 -15.71 -14.58 -2.54
N LYS A 141 -16.79 -14.23 -3.22
CA LYS A 141 -17.03 -14.62 -4.62
C LYS A 141 -16.92 -13.39 -5.50
N ALA A 142 -16.24 -13.52 -6.62
CA ALA A 142 -16.05 -12.45 -7.59
C ALA A 142 -16.36 -12.96 -8.98
N LYS A 143 -17.33 -12.33 -9.64
CA LYS A 143 -17.74 -12.59 -11.01
C LYS A 143 -17.37 -11.41 -11.90
N PHE A 144 -16.82 -11.68 -13.08
CA PHE A 144 -16.44 -10.67 -14.06
C PHE A 144 -17.05 -11.01 -15.42
N SER A 145 -17.85 -10.09 -15.94
CA SER A 145 -18.50 -10.21 -17.25
C SER A 145 -17.91 -9.20 -18.24
N ALA A 146 -17.38 -9.66 -19.37
CA ALA A 146 -16.82 -8.81 -20.42
C ALA A 146 -17.49 -9.09 -21.77
N PRO A 147 -17.80 -8.08 -22.60
CA PRO A 147 -18.42 -8.29 -23.90
C PRO A 147 -17.59 -9.20 -24.81
N GLY A 148 -18.20 -10.28 -25.32
CA GLY A 148 -17.53 -11.21 -26.24
C GLY A 148 -16.66 -12.28 -25.56
N HIS A 149 -16.70 -12.37 -24.23
CA HIS A 149 -15.97 -13.36 -23.44
C HIS A 149 -16.91 -14.08 -22.47
N ASP A 150 -16.55 -15.31 -22.08
CA ASP A 150 -17.27 -16.05 -21.06
C ASP A 150 -17.12 -15.35 -19.69
N ASP A 151 -18.13 -15.51 -18.83
CA ASP A 151 -18.03 -15.02 -17.46
C ASP A 151 -16.94 -15.78 -16.68
N ILE A 152 -16.14 -15.04 -15.92
CA ILE A 152 -15.22 -15.64 -14.95
C ILE A 152 -15.86 -15.58 -13.58
N GLU A 153 -15.84 -16.69 -12.86
CA GLU A 153 -16.23 -16.76 -11.45
C GLU A 153 -15.08 -17.31 -10.61
N LEU A 154 -14.72 -16.57 -9.57
CA LEU A 154 -13.63 -16.89 -8.65
C LEU A 154 -14.15 -16.91 -7.22
N THR A 155 -13.56 -17.75 -6.39
CA THR A 155 -13.89 -17.86 -4.96
C THR A 155 -12.62 -17.85 -4.12
N SER A 156 -12.67 -17.18 -2.98
CA SER A 156 -11.63 -17.22 -1.96
C SER A 156 -12.26 -17.32 -0.57
N ASN A 157 -11.88 -18.35 0.18
CA ASN A 157 -12.24 -18.50 1.58
C ASN A 157 -11.15 -17.88 2.45
N PHE A 158 -11.52 -17.08 3.43
CA PHE A 158 -10.59 -16.48 4.39
C PHE A 158 -11.19 -16.48 5.79
N GLU A 159 -10.35 -16.21 6.79
CA GLU A 159 -10.76 -16.14 8.19
C GLU A 159 -10.47 -14.75 8.73
N TRP A 160 -11.48 -14.10 9.30
CA TRP A 160 -11.30 -12.91 10.10
C TRP A 160 -11.11 -13.29 11.57
N ASP A 161 -9.84 -13.36 11.96
CA ASP A 161 -9.37 -13.59 13.32
C ASP A 161 -9.31 -12.25 14.08
N ARG A 162 -10.49 -11.72 14.41
CA ARG A 162 -10.64 -10.42 15.08
C ARG A 162 -10.06 -10.50 16.50
N PRO A 163 -9.10 -9.62 16.87
CA PRO A 163 -8.65 -9.53 18.25
C PRO A 163 -9.78 -9.19 19.23
N THR A 164 -9.59 -9.54 20.51
CA THR A 164 -10.68 -9.58 21.49
C THR A 164 -11.16 -8.22 21.96
N HIS A 165 -10.27 -7.23 22.09
CA HIS A 165 -10.60 -5.94 22.70
C HIS A 165 -10.81 -4.86 21.67
N LYS A 166 -11.94 -4.17 21.77
CA LYS A 166 -12.28 -3.01 20.96
C LYS A 166 -11.68 -1.75 21.59
N VAL A 167 -10.91 -1.00 20.80
CA VAL A 167 -10.44 0.35 21.18
C VAL A 167 -11.07 1.36 20.24
N GLU A 168 -11.93 2.22 20.78
CA GLU A 168 -12.45 3.39 20.07
C GLU A 168 -11.44 4.54 20.17
N LEU A 169 -11.05 5.07 19.02
CA LEU A 169 -10.15 6.20 18.89
C LEU A 169 -10.98 7.42 18.52
N VAL A 170 -10.90 8.46 19.34
CA VAL A 170 -11.59 9.74 19.12
C VAL A 170 -10.55 10.83 18.92
N MET A 171 -10.60 11.54 17.81
CA MET A 171 -9.72 12.67 17.50
C MET A 171 -10.54 13.95 17.39
N LYS A 172 -10.16 14.98 18.15
CA LYS A 172 -10.83 16.27 18.18
C LYS A 172 -9.85 17.44 18.29
N ASP A 173 -10.27 18.63 17.91
CA ASP A 173 -9.51 19.87 18.17
C ASP A 173 -9.82 20.43 19.58
N GLY A 174 -9.21 21.57 19.91
CA GLY A 174 -9.36 22.27 21.18
C GLY A 174 -10.75 22.87 21.40
N ASP A 175 -11.52 23.06 20.33
CA ASP A 175 -12.93 23.46 20.38
C ASP A 175 -13.87 22.24 20.53
N GLY A 176 -13.32 21.03 20.41
CA GLY A 176 -14.04 19.76 20.52
C GLY A 176 -14.63 19.26 19.21
N ASN A 177 -14.35 19.91 18.07
CA ASN A 177 -14.79 19.44 16.76
C ASN A 177 -14.03 18.17 16.36
N PRO A 178 -14.67 17.23 15.63
CA PRO A 178 -13.98 16.04 15.14
C PRO A 178 -12.86 16.40 14.15
N VAL A 179 -11.73 15.70 14.26
CA VAL A 179 -10.57 15.89 13.39
C VAL A 179 -10.22 14.59 12.68
N THR A 180 -10.15 14.65 11.35
CA THR A 180 -9.60 13.55 10.54
C THR A 180 -8.08 13.51 10.67
N GLY A 181 -7.53 12.33 10.99
CA GLY A 181 -6.12 12.17 11.31
C GLY A 181 -5.68 10.72 11.36
N ARG A 182 -4.53 10.47 11.99
CA ARG A 182 -3.90 9.15 12.07
C ARG A 182 -3.50 8.83 13.50
N VAL A 183 -3.60 7.55 13.84
CA VAL A 183 -3.04 7.01 15.08
C VAL A 183 -2.03 5.93 14.74
N ARG A 184 -0.79 6.11 15.19
CA ARG A 184 0.26 5.07 15.15
C ARG A 184 0.27 4.31 16.46
N LEU A 185 0.44 3.00 16.37
CA LEU A 185 0.49 2.11 17.52
C LEU A 185 1.90 1.55 17.67
N PHE A 186 2.36 1.49 18.90
CA PHE A 186 3.58 0.81 19.30
C PHE A 186 3.24 -0.21 20.38
N ASP A 187 3.85 -1.38 20.31
CA ASP A 187 3.69 -2.44 21.30
C ASP A 187 4.49 -2.14 22.59
N ALA A 188 4.43 -3.06 23.54
CA ALA A 188 5.12 -2.96 24.83
C ALA A 188 6.67 -2.88 24.71
N GLU A 189 7.23 -3.20 23.55
CA GLU A 189 8.66 -3.12 23.25
C GLU A 189 9.01 -1.86 22.44
N ASP A 190 8.08 -0.90 22.34
CA ASP A 190 8.16 0.30 21.51
C ASP A 190 8.39 0.01 20.01
N LYS A 191 8.03 -1.19 19.55
CA LYS A 191 8.05 -1.54 18.13
C LYS A 191 6.73 -1.14 17.49
N LYS A 192 6.79 -0.69 16.24
CA LYS A 192 5.59 -0.34 15.46
C LYS A 192 4.69 -1.58 15.35
N HIS A 193 3.47 -1.45 15.85
CA HIS A 193 2.45 -2.47 15.71
C HIS A 193 1.80 -2.35 14.31
N PRO A 194 1.92 -3.35 13.44
CA PRO A 194 1.35 -3.29 12.10
C PRO A 194 -0.17 -3.42 12.16
N ILE A 195 -0.89 -2.60 11.38
CA ILE A 195 -2.32 -2.78 11.15
C ILE A 195 -2.48 -3.62 9.89
N GLY A 196 -2.54 -4.93 10.09
CA GLY A 196 -2.61 -5.94 9.02
C GLY A 196 -1.37 -6.80 8.92
N LYS A 197 -1.39 -7.74 7.97
CA LYS A 197 -0.28 -8.67 7.75
C LYS A 197 0.85 -7.95 7.04
N ARG A 198 2.04 -7.94 7.64
CA ARG A 198 3.24 -7.34 7.04
C ARG A 198 3.63 -8.10 5.77
N GLY A 199 3.46 -7.45 4.62
CA GLY A 199 3.90 -7.97 3.33
C GLY A 199 5.40 -7.77 3.06
N ALA A 200 5.91 -8.36 1.98
CA ALA A 200 7.27 -8.08 1.51
C ALA A 200 7.37 -6.61 1.05
N LEU A 201 8.37 -5.87 1.56
CA LEU A 201 8.55 -4.44 1.25
C LEU A 201 8.86 -4.17 -0.23
N VAL A 202 9.39 -5.17 -0.94
CA VAL A 202 9.84 -5.04 -2.33
C VAL A 202 8.69 -5.22 -3.33
N ASP A 203 7.66 -6.00 -2.99
CA ASP A 203 6.51 -6.24 -3.85
C ASP A 203 5.36 -5.30 -3.45
N PRO A 204 5.02 -4.28 -4.28
CA PRO A 204 3.97 -3.34 -3.95
C PRO A 204 2.62 -4.00 -3.66
N SER A 205 2.33 -5.14 -4.32
CA SER A 205 1.08 -5.88 -4.13
C SER A 205 0.97 -6.53 -2.75
N GLN A 206 2.09 -6.68 -2.04
CA GLN A 206 2.15 -7.17 -0.67
C GLN A 206 2.37 -6.02 0.32
N ARG A 207 3.25 -5.06 -0.02
CA ARG A 207 3.53 -3.86 0.78
C ARG A 207 2.25 -3.08 1.11
N ASP A 208 1.39 -2.88 0.11
CA ASP A 208 0.19 -2.06 0.24
C ASP A 208 -0.95 -2.78 0.98
N GLN A 209 -0.75 -4.03 1.42
CA GLN A 209 -1.68 -4.78 2.29
C GLN A 209 -1.51 -4.44 3.78
N THR A 210 -0.50 -3.66 4.15
CA THR A 210 -0.23 -3.28 5.55
C THR A 210 -0.41 -1.78 5.72
N LEU A 211 -1.26 -1.37 6.67
CA LEU A 211 -1.24 0.02 7.15
C LEU A 211 -0.29 0.16 8.33
N ASN A 212 0.43 1.27 8.33
CA ASN A 212 1.33 1.64 9.42
C ASN A 212 0.65 2.52 10.49
N SER A 213 -0.65 2.82 10.32
CA SER A 213 -1.46 3.64 11.20
C SER A 213 -2.93 3.33 11.00
N VAL A 214 -3.73 3.51 12.05
CA VAL A 214 -5.18 3.58 11.94
C VAL A 214 -5.55 4.95 11.38
N LEU A 215 -6.37 4.97 10.33
CA LEU A 215 -6.94 6.20 9.78
C LEU A 215 -8.20 6.53 10.58
N VAL A 216 -8.27 7.76 11.09
CA VAL A 216 -9.38 8.26 11.90
C VAL A 216 -10.15 9.24 11.04
N ASN A 217 -11.30 8.81 10.53
CA ASN A 217 -12.15 9.60 9.65
C ASN A 217 -13.27 10.24 10.49
N ASP A 218 -13.58 11.51 10.24
CA ASP A 218 -14.60 12.27 10.98
C ASP A 218 -14.44 12.18 12.51
N GLY A 219 -13.18 12.17 12.95
CA GLY A 219 -12.81 12.12 14.36
C GLY A 219 -13.03 10.78 15.05
N LYS A 220 -13.40 9.70 14.36
CA LYS A 220 -13.60 8.38 14.97
C LYS A 220 -12.97 7.24 14.17
N ALA A 221 -12.42 6.26 14.90
CA ALA A 221 -12.06 4.96 14.35
C ALA A 221 -12.20 3.89 15.41
N VAL A 222 -12.25 2.64 14.96
CA VAL A 222 -12.22 1.46 15.83
C VAL A 222 -11.08 0.57 15.39
N VAL A 223 -10.29 0.12 16.36
CA VAL A 223 -9.29 -0.94 16.16
C VAL A 223 -9.53 -2.06 17.17
N TYR A 224 -9.27 -3.28 16.75
CA TYR A 224 -9.31 -4.45 17.62
C TYR A 224 -7.88 -4.87 17.93
N LEU A 225 -7.56 -5.06 19.21
CA LEU A 225 -6.20 -5.34 19.68
C LEU A 225 -6.17 -6.49 20.68
N GLU A 226 -5.04 -7.20 20.72
CA GLU A 226 -4.76 -8.21 21.73
C GLU A 226 -4.42 -7.54 23.07
N PRO A 227 -4.72 -8.18 24.22
CA PRO A 227 -4.40 -7.62 25.54
C PRO A 227 -2.89 -7.48 25.76
N THR A 228 -2.41 -6.25 25.88
CA THR A 228 -1.02 -5.90 26.21
C THR A 228 -0.90 -4.38 26.45
N ASN A 229 0.31 -3.89 26.70
CA ASN A 229 0.58 -2.46 26.75
C ASN A 229 0.80 -1.91 25.33
N TYR A 230 0.17 -0.77 25.05
CA TYR A 230 0.36 -0.03 23.81
C TYR A 230 0.66 1.44 24.08
N THR A 231 1.47 2.02 23.20
CA THR A 231 1.59 3.47 23.05
C THR A 231 0.88 3.89 21.75
N PHE A 232 -0.04 4.84 21.87
CA PHE A 232 -0.77 5.43 20.76
C PHE A 232 -0.28 6.84 20.52
N VAL A 233 0.01 7.17 19.26
CA VAL A 233 0.48 8.48 18.83
C VAL A 233 -0.49 9.01 17.79
N GLY A 234 -1.36 9.94 18.21
CA GLY A 234 -2.31 10.65 17.37
C GLY A 234 -1.68 11.90 16.75
N PHE A 235 -1.88 12.10 15.44
CA PHE A 235 -1.37 13.24 14.68
C PHE A 235 -2.15 13.41 13.36
N ARG A 236 -2.06 14.58 12.72
CA ARG A 236 -2.66 14.86 11.41
C ARG A 236 -1.63 15.43 10.44
N SER A 237 -1.17 16.66 10.67
CA SER A 237 -0.17 17.35 9.84
C SER A 237 1.10 17.70 10.62
N VAL A 238 2.14 18.13 9.93
CA VAL A 238 3.38 18.68 10.53
C VAL A 238 3.16 20.02 11.22
N LEU A 239 2.00 20.66 10.98
CA LEU A 239 1.61 21.94 11.56
C LEU A 239 0.76 21.79 12.82
N ASP A 240 0.37 20.55 13.15
CA ASP A 240 -0.46 20.22 14.29
C ASP A 240 0.41 19.63 15.41
N ASN A 241 -0.08 19.68 16.65
CA ASN A 241 0.57 18.99 17.75
C ASN A 241 0.45 17.45 17.60
N ILE A 242 1.18 16.74 18.48
CA ILE A 242 1.11 15.29 18.59
C ILE A 242 0.55 14.94 19.97
N SER A 243 -0.45 14.06 20.00
CA SER A 243 -1.03 13.55 21.25
C SER A 243 -0.56 12.12 21.47
N VAL A 244 0.14 11.88 22.60
CA VAL A 244 0.63 10.55 22.97
C VAL A 244 -0.16 10.02 24.16
N GLN A 245 -0.65 8.79 24.05
CA GLN A 245 -1.36 8.10 25.13
C GLN A 245 -0.82 6.69 25.30
N ARG A 246 -0.87 6.18 26.52
CA ARG A 246 -0.47 4.81 26.86
C ARG A 246 -1.65 4.08 27.45
N LEU A 247 -1.82 2.83 27.07
CA LEU A 247 -2.93 1.99 27.51
C LEU A 247 -2.41 0.59 27.84
N ALA A 248 -2.62 0.16 29.08
CA ALA A 248 -2.52 -1.24 29.46
C ALA A 248 -3.87 -1.90 29.13
N LEU A 249 -3.96 -2.52 27.95
CA LEU A 249 -5.22 -3.02 27.43
C LEU A 249 -5.57 -4.37 28.04
N SER A 250 -6.65 -4.40 28.82
CA SER A 250 -7.24 -5.62 29.43
C SER A 250 -8.74 -5.77 29.18
N SER A 251 -9.38 -4.73 28.67
CA SER A 251 -10.79 -4.67 28.31
C SER A 251 -10.98 -3.67 27.17
N ASP A 252 -12.20 -3.57 26.63
CA ASP A 252 -12.55 -2.51 25.70
C ASP A 252 -12.27 -1.13 26.30
N ALA A 253 -11.89 -0.18 25.45
CA ALA A 253 -11.47 1.15 25.86
C ALA A 253 -11.82 2.24 24.83
N THR A 254 -11.88 3.48 25.30
CA THR A 254 -11.97 4.67 24.43
C THR A 254 -10.79 5.58 24.72
N MET A 255 -10.14 6.05 23.66
CA MET A 255 -8.98 6.96 23.73
C MET A 255 -9.30 8.25 23.00
N THR A 256 -9.11 9.39 23.66
CA THR A 256 -9.38 10.71 23.07
C THR A 256 -8.09 11.49 22.86
N PHE A 257 -7.80 11.87 21.62
CA PHE A 257 -6.63 12.64 21.22
C PHE A 257 -7.08 14.07 20.88
N GLN A 258 -6.42 15.05 21.49
CA GLN A 258 -6.61 16.46 21.15
C GLN A 258 -5.53 16.90 20.17
N ILE A 259 -5.95 17.25 18.95
CA ILE A 259 -5.09 17.63 17.83
C ILE A 259 -5.38 19.07 17.43
N ASP A 260 -4.49 19.96 17.86
CA ASP A 260 -4.58 21.40 17.67
C ASP A 260 -3.59 21.86 16.61
N ARG A 261 -3.99 22.81 15.78
CA ARG A 261 -3.06 23.56 14.93
C ARG A 261 -2.14 24.37 15.83
N VAL A 262 -0.83 24.15 15.73
CA VAL A 262 0.17 24.87 16.54
C VAL A 262 1.11 25.73 15.71
N VAL A 263 1.12 25.56 14.39
CA VAL A 263 1.86 26.40 13.45
C VAL A 263 0.89 27.06 12.49
N ASP A 264 0.83 28.39 12.54
CA ASP A 264 0.14 29.20 11.53
C ASP A 264 1.08 29.44 10.33
N ILE A 265 0.62 29.08 9.14
CA ILE A 265 1.35 29.28 7.88
C ILE A 265 0.82 30.46 7.06
N GLY A 266 -0.18 31.18 7.57
CA GLY A 266 -0.83 32.31 6.93
C GLY A 266 -1.65 31.90 5.70
N ASP A 267 -1.36 32.54 4.57
CA ASP A 267 -2.00 32.32 3.26
C ASP A 267 -1.35 31.19 2.43
N ARG A 268 -0.41 30.45 3.03
CA ARG A 268 0.27 29.32 2.37
C ARG A 268 -0.61 28.08 2.39
N VAL A 269 -0.36 27.19 1.44
CA VAL A 269 -1.04 25.89 1.33
C VAL A 269 -0.06 24.75 1.56
N THR A 270 -0.56 23.66 2.12
CA THR A 270 0.10 22.36 2.25
C THR A 270 -0.31 21.46 1.10
N ALA A 271 0.66 20.81 0.46
CA ALA A 271 0.38 19.97 -0.70
C ALA A 271 1.23 18.71 -0.74
N ASP A 272 0.64 17.63 -1.25
CA ASP A 272 1.37 16.45 -1.75
C ASP A 272 1.28 16.45 -3.28
N LEU A 273 2.42 16.68 -3.94
CA LEU A 273 2.49 16.86 -5.38
C LEU A 273 2.83 15.58 -6.14
N HIS A 274 2.83 14.43 -5.46
CA HIS A 274 3.15 13.15 -6.09
C HIS A 274 2.43 11.98 -5.42
N VAL A 275 1.15 11.79 -5.77
CA VAL A 275 0.31 10.74 -5.21
C VAL A 275 -0.07 9.75 -6.29
N HIS A 276 0.05 8.45 -6.00
CA HIS A 276 -0.43 7.39 -6.88
C HIS A 276 -1.74 6.79 -6.38
N THR A 277 -2.69 6.58 -7.27
CA THR A 277 -3.96 5.88 -7.03
C THR A 277 -3.82 4.39 -7.33
N ALA A 278 -4.89 3.63 -7.10
CA ALA A 278 -5.04 2.26 -7.54
C ALA A 278 -5.00 2.11 -9.08
N MET A 279 -4.99 3.19 -9.87
CA MET A 279 -4.77 3.12 -11.32
C MET A 279 -3.28 3.00 -11.69
N ASN A 280 -2.34 3.43 -10.83
CA ASN A 280 -0.92 3.37 -11.14
C ASN A 280 -0.36 1.94 -11.06
N PRO A 281 0.29 1.40 -12.10
CA PRO A 281 0.93 0.08 -12.10
C PRO A 281 1.81 -0.27 -10.88
N ASP A 282 2.34 0.69 -10.12
CA ASP A 282 3.19 0.47 -8.95
C ASP A 282 2.50 0.64 -7.58
N SER A 283 1.21 0.97 -7.55
CA SER A 283 0.40 1.04 -6.32
C SER A 283 -0.68 -0.04 -6.31
N TYR A 284 -0.87 -0.71 -5.19
CA TYR A 284 -1.95 -1.67 -4.97
C TYR A 284 -2.82 -1.27 -3.77
N LEU A 285 -2.67 -0.03 -3.30
CA LEU A 285 -3.48 0.53 -2.25
C LEU A 285 -4.85 0.89 -2.84
N PRO A 286 -5.97 0.36 -2.30
CA PRO A 286 -7.30 0.75 -2.76
C PRO A 286 -7.55 2.25 -2.60
N ASP A 287 -8.34 2.82 -3.51
CA ASP A 287 -8.55 4.28 -3.56
C ASP A 287 -9.29 4.82 -2.34
N GLN A 288 -10.17 4.04 -1.71
CA GLN A 288 -10.76 4.42 -0.43
C GLN A 288 -9.70 4.68 0.64
N VAL A 289 -8.72 3.78 0.75
CA VAL A 289 -7.64 3.91 1.75
C VAL A 289 -6.70 5.06 1.39
N ARG A 290 -6.50 5.32 0.09
CA ARG A 290 -5.75 6.47 -0.40
C ARG A 290 -6.45 7.78 -0.02
N LEU A 291 -7.75 7.88 -0.27
CA LEU A 291 -8.58 9.05 0.06
C LEU A 291 -8.52 9.37 1.55
N ASP A 292 -8.79 8.36 2.38
CA ASP A 292 -8.73 8.48 3.85
C ASP A 292 -7.34 8.92 4.32
N SER A 293 -6.29 8.37 3.73
CA SER A 293 -4.90 8.72 4.04
C SER A 293 -4.60 10.19 3.71
N LEU A 294 -5.05 10.68 2.55
CA LEU A 294 -4.87 12.07 2.14
C LEU A 294 -5.64 13.03 3.06
N ALA A 295 -6.91 12.71 3.37
CA ALA A 295 -7.71 13.49 4.31
C ALA A 295 -7.04 13.56 5.70
N ALA A 296 -6.49 12.44 6.16
CA ALA A 296 -5.78 12.33 7.42
C ALA A 296 -4.40 12.99 7.45
N ALA A 297 -3.84 13.41 6.31
CA ALA A 297 -2.57 14.13 6.25
C ALA A 297 -2.72 15.64 6.54
N GLY A 298 -3.95 16.16 6.57
CA GLY A 298 -4.20 17.59 6.76
C GLY A 298 -3.59 18.45 5.66
N LEU A 299 -3.63 17.95 4.42
CA LEU A 299 -3.22 18.66 3.22
C LEU A 299 -4.37 19.53 2.69
N ASP A 300 -4.03 20.66 2.07
CA ASP A 300 -5.00 21.49 1.35
C ASP A 300 -5.18 21.00 -0.10
N VAL A 301 -4.10 20.46 -0.69
CA VAL A 301 -4.07 19.98 -2.08
C VAL A 301 -3.33 18.65 -2.17
N ALA A 302 -3.83 17.73 -3.00
CA ALA A 302 -3.11 16.55 -3.43
C ALA A 302 -3.16 16.46 -4.97
N VAL A 303 -2.03 16.16 -5.59
CA VAL A 303 -1.92 15.97 -7.05
C VAL A 303 -1.71 14.49 -7.33
N LEU A 304 -2.67 13.91 -8.05
CA LEU A 304 -2.59 12.54 -8.53
C LEU A 304 -1.64 12.50 -9.74
N THR A 305 -0.60 11.70 -9.65
CA THR A 305 0.50 11.62 -10.63
C THR A 305 0.71 10.17 -11.08
N ASP A 306 -0.37 9.48 -11.45
CA ASP A 306 -0.28 8.09 -11.91
C ASP A 306 0.60 7.98 -13.15
N ILE A 307 1.39 6.91 -13.22
CA ILE A 307 2.23 6.65 -14.39
C ILE A 307 1.32 6.27 -15.55
N ASN A 308 1.23 7.17 -16.53
CA ASN A 308 0.73 6.81 -17.86
C ASN A 308 1.67 5.74 -18.43
N MET A 309 1.18 4.51 -18.55
CA MET A 309 1.92 3.49 -19.30
C MET A 309 1.94 3.89 -20.76
N LEU A 310 2.99 4.57 -21.18
CA LEU A 310 3.28 4.75 -22.59
C LEU A 310 3.46 3.35 -23.17
N ASN A 311 2.55 2.96 -24.06
CA ASN A 311 2.74 1.76 -24.85
C ASN A 311 3.99 2.00 -25.71
N THR A 312 5.09 1.36 -25.35
CA THR A 312 6.40 1.52 -26.00
C THR A 312 6.40 1.14 -27.47
N GLN A 313 5.31 0.56 -28.01
CA GLN A 313 5.10 0.40 -29.44
C GLN A 313 5.01 1.73 -30.22
N LEU A 314 4.77 2.87 -29.55
CA LEU A 314 4.81 4.19 -30.22
C LEU A 314 6.21 4.81 -30.29
N ILE A 315 7.19 4.29 -29.54
CA ILE A 315 8.56 4.86 -29.48
C ILE A 315 9.48 4.26 -30.56
N SER A 316 9.01 3.26 -31.31
CA SER A 316 9.78 2.67 -32.42
C SER A 316 9.59 3.36 -33.78
N ALA A 317 8.84 4.47 -33.88
CA ALA A 317 8.79 5.29 -35.09
C ALA A 317 10.02 6.23 -35.13
N PRO A 318 11.02 6.02 -36.01
CA PRO A 318 12.32 6.69 -35.94
C PRO A 318 12.33 8.19 -36.34
N SER A 319 11.19 8.90 -36.34
CA SER A 319 11.13 10.24 -36.93
C SER A 319 10.12 11.23 -36.33
N ALA A 320 9.43 10.91 -35.23
CA ALA A 320 8.53 11.87 -34.58
C ALA A 320 8.98 12.15 -33.14
N GLY A 321 9.50 13.36 -32.91
CA GLY A 321 9.67 13.89 -31.57
C GLY A 321 8.30 14.14 -30.95
N THR A 322 7.80 13.20 -30.16
CA THR A 322 6.53 13.35 -29.46
C THR A 322 6.79 14.01 -28.10
N LEU A 323 6.41 15.28 -27.97
CA LEU A 323 6.26 15.95 -26.68
C LEU A 323 4.84 15.67 -26.19
N LEU A 324 4.70 14.83 -25.17
CA LEU A 324 3.42 14.59 -24.50
C LEU A 324 3.37 15.41 -23.22
N LEU A 325 2.38 16.30 -23.13
CA LEU A 325 2.00 16.97 -21.90
C LEU A 325 1.01 16.05 -21.14
N PRO A 326 1.16 15.87 -19.83
CA PRO A 326 0.18 15.13 -19.02
C PRO A 326 -1.14 15.89 -19.01
N GLY A 327 -2.23 15.19 -19.33
CA GLY A 327 -3.61 15.56 -19.07
C GLY A 327 -4.27 14.39 -18.36
#